data_AF-A0A8T4N9G8-F1
#
_entry.id   AF-A0A8T4N9G8-F1
#
_cell.length_a   1.000
_cell.length_b   1.000
_cell.length_c   1.000
_cell.angle_alpha   90.00
_cell.angle_beta   90.00
_cell.angle_gamma   90.00
#
_symmetry.space_group_name_H-M   'P 1'
#
loop_
_entity.id
_entity.type
_entity.pdbx_description
1 polymer ?
#
loop_
_entity_poly.entity_id
_entity_poly.type
_entity_poly.pdbx_seq_one_letter_code
_entity_poly.pdbx_strand_id
1 'polypeptide(L)'
;MKKSKLPSFLIPCLLFFASLVRAGPVEGVEQLLGGLGQVIVIIIQFVSDTILDINSFDEFLFAKLVFFILISLVIYVTIDKNNFFGNNKTIVKIITLTISILAVRFIPDELIQVVFLQYSTLGVAVGMFLPFITMLFFLHQSELGPLPRKIGWFLYGVSYLAIFSYTYIDLTGMAGYIYWTGIAGIAMAFFFDRQIHAAFGSVSLQEAKRGFESQRYADIQTRIDNISTQLSSGNLPYSVRVNLEKRKAYFEKELLKIMKSL
;
A
#
# COMPACT_ATOMS: atom_id res chain seq x y z
N MET A 1 -10.65 -12.22 -23.78
CA MET A 1 -9.74 -11.74 -22.71
C MET A 1 -8.54 -11.05 -23.34
N LYS A 2 -8.42 -9.72 -23.17
CA LYS A 2 -7.26 -8.94 -23.63
C LYS A 2 -6.08 -9.26 -22.70
N LYS A 3 -4.99 -9.84 -23.23
CA LYS A 3 -3.72 -9.94 -22.48
C LYS A 3 -3.23 -8.52 -22.20
N SER A 4 -3.31 -8.06 -20.95
CA SER A 4 -2.67 -6.82 -20.52
C SER A 4 -1.16 -7.03 -20.67
N LYS A 5 -0.55 -6.32 -21.62
CA LYS A 5 0.91 -6.27 -21.70
C LYS A 5 1.40 -5.55 -20.44
N LEU A 6 2.14 -6.27 -19.60
CA LEU A 6 2.83 -5.70 -18.46
C LEU A 6 3.63 -4.48 -18.97
N PRO A 7 3.48 -3.28 -18.38
CA PRO A 7 4.14 -2.10 -18.90
C PRO A 7 5.66 -2.29 -18.85
N SER A 8 6.35 -1.99 -19.97
CA SER A 8 7.76 -2.38 -20.17
C SER A 8 8.75 -1.70 -19.20
N PHE A 9 8.29 -0.72 -18.40
CA PHE A 9 9.09 -0.11 -17.33
C PHE A 9 9.16 -0.98 -16.05
N LEU A 10 8.24 -1.93 -15.87
CA LEU A 10 8.28 -2.83 -14.71
C LEU A 10 9.41 -3.85 -14.80
N ILE A 11 9.82 -4.26 -16.01
CA ILE A 11 10.88 -5.24 -16.24
C ILE A 11 12.25 -4.74 -15.72
N PRO A 12 12.74 -3.54 -16.08
CA PRO A 12 13.99 -3.03 -15.51
C PRO A 12 13.90 -2.75 -14.00
N CYS A 13 12.72 -2.39 -13.49
CA CYS A 13 12.49 -2.22 -12.05
C CYS A 13 12.62 -3.55 -11.31
N LEU A 14 12.03 -4.62 -11.85
CA LEU A 14 12.12 -5.98 -11.30
C LEU A 14 13.54 -6.54 -11.36
N LEU A 15 14.28 -6.24 -12.44
CA LEU A 15 15.70 -6.59 -12.58
C LEU A 15 16.59 -5.82 -11.59
N PHE A 16 16.27 -4.55 -11.31
CA PHE A 16 16.96 -3.75 -10.30
C PHE A 16 16.69 -4.25 -8.87
N PHE A 17 15.46 -4.68 -8.57
CA PHE A 17 15.17 -5.32 -7.28
C PHE A 17 15.78 -6.72 -7.17
N ALA A 18 15.89 -7.46 -8.28
CA ALA A 18 16.55 -8.76 -8.30
C ALA A 18 18.07 -8.67 -8.04
N SER A 19 18.73 -7.58 -8.45
CA SER A 19 20.16 -7.36 -8.14
C SER A 19 20.41 -6.98 -6.67
N LEU A 20 19.38 -6.48 -5.97
CA LEU A 20 19.44 -6.20 -4.53
C LEU A 20 19.24 -7.49 -3.68
N VAL A 21 18.68 -8.56 -4.26
CA VAL A 21 18.53 -9.89 -3.63
C VAL A 21 19.71 -10.78 -4.05
N ARG A 22 20.86 -10.64 -3.37
CA ARG A 22 22.18 -11.22 -3.70
C ARG A 22 22.25 -12.75 -3.85
N ALA A 23 23.01 -13.25 -4.85
CA ALA A 23 23.72 -14.54 -4.82
C ALA A 23 24.92 -14.59 -5.83
N GLY A 24 26.16 -14.52 -5.32
CA GLY A 24 27.42 -14.98 -5.97
C GLY A 24 28.03 -14.13 -7.12
N PRO A 25 29.37 -14.02 -7.20
CA PRO A 25 30.04 -13.33 -8.31
C PRO A 25 30.09 -14.22 -9.57
N VAL A 26 29.79 -13.64 -10.75
CA VAL A 26 29.87 -14.31 -12.06
C VAL A 26 30.96 -13.61 -12.88
N GLU A 27 32.12 -14.26 -13.01
CA GLU A 27 33.38 -13.70 -13.53
C GLU A 27 33.30 -13.13 -14.96
N GLY A 28 32.41 -13.65 -15.82
CA GLY A 28 32.23 -13.15 -17.19
C GLY A 28 31.55 -11.77 -17.28
N VAL A 29 30.82 -11.36 -16.23
CA VAL A 29 30.14 -10.06 -16.15
C VAL A 29 31.09 -9.00 -15.57
N GLU A 30 32.05 -9.39 -14.72
CA GLU A 30 33.04 -8.47 -14.13
C GLU A 30 33.99 -7.86 -15.17
N GLN A 31 34.36 -8.60 -16.23
CA GLN A 31 35.27 -8.09 -17.26
C GLN A 31 34.60 -7.06 -18.20
N LEU A 32 33.33 -7.29 -18.54
CA LEU A 32 32.52 -6.34 -19.32
C LEU A 32 32.07 -5.13 -18.48
N LEU A 33 31.72 -5.34 -17.21
CA LEU A 33 31.44 -4.26 -16.25
C LEU A 33 32.70 -3.50 -15.84
N GLY A 34 33.89 -4.10 -15.88
CA GLY A 34 35.15 -3.41 -15.61
C GLY A 34 35.50 -2.38 -16.70
N GLY A 35 35.33 -2.76 -17.97
CA GLY A 35 35.56 -1.86 -19.11
C GLY A 35 34.49 -0.79 -19.29
N LEU A 36 33.20 -1.15 -19.18
CA LEU A 36 32.10 -0.17 -19.23
C LEU A 36 32.03 0.65 -17.94
N GLY A 37 32.39 0.06 -16.80
CA GLY A 37 32.42 0.70 -15.50
C GLY A 37 33.40 1.86 -15.46
N GLN A 38 34.59 1.74 -16.06
CA GLN A 38 35.52 2.88 -16.13
C GLN A 38 34.96 4.05 -16.95
N VAL A 39 34.33 3.79 -18.10
CA VAL A 39 33.74 4.86 -18.93
C VAL A 39 32.52 5.50 -18.24
N ILE A 40 31.66 4.68 -17.63
CA ILE A 40 30.50 5.15 -16.86
C ILE A 40 30.96 5.94 -15.64
N VAL A 41 31.98 5.48 -14.92
CA VAL A 41 32.56 6.20 -13.78
C VAL A 41 33.17 7.52 -14.22
N ILE A 42 33.88 7.58 -15.35
CA ILE A 42 34.44 8.83 -15.88
C ILE A 42 33.32 9.82 -16.27
N ILE A 43 32.25 9.35 -16.91
CA ILE A 43 31.11 10.21 -17.26
C ILE A 43 30.37 10.69 -16.01
N ILE A 44 30.16 9.79 -15.05
CA ILE A 44 29.52 10.12 -13.76
C ILE A 44 30.38 11.10 -12.99
N GLN A 45 31.70 10.88 -12.88
CA GLN A 45 32.64 11.80 -12.24
C GLN A 45 32.67 13.14 -12.94
N PHE A 46 32.73 13.18 -14.28
CA PHE A 46 32.71 14.43 -15.03
C PHE A 46 31.43 15.24 -14.79
N VAL A 47 30.26 14.58 -14.84
CA VAL A 47 28.97 15.24 -14.57
C VAL A 47 28.84 15.63 -13.10
N SER A 48 29.25 14.75 -12.18
CA SER A 48 29.23 14.93 -10.73
C SER A 48 30.10 16.11 -10.31
N ASP A 49 31.36 16.10 -10.71
CA ASP A 49 32.37 17.07 -10.30
C ASP A 49 32.17 18.41 -11.03
N THR A 50 31.78 18.42 -12.32
CA THR A 50 31.70 19.66 -13.12
C THR A 50 30.35 20.36 -13.05
N ILE A 51 29.25 19.59 -13.05
CA ILE A 51 27.89 20.17 -13.14
C ILE A 51 27.26 20.29 -11.75
N LEU A 52 27.51 19.31 -10.89
CA LEU A 52 26.88 19.21 -9.58
C LEU A 52 27.80 19.61 -8.41
N ASP A 53 29.09 19.83 -8.65
CA ASP A 53 30.12 20.12 -7.63
C ASP A 53 30.11 19.08 -6.49
N ILE A 54 29.91 17.82 -6.86
CA ILE A 54 29.86 16.69 -5.94
C ILE A 54 31.22 16.03 -6.02
N ASN A 55 32.01 16.10 -4.94
CA ASN A 55 33.22 15.29 -4.81
C ASN A 55 32.82 13.83 -5.01
N SER A 56 33.30 13.22 -6.09
CA SER A 56 33.03 11.82 -6.39
C SER A 56 33.42 10.96 -5.19
N PHE A 57 32.46 10.18 -4.68
CA PHE A 57 32.42 9.44 -3.40
C PHE A 57 31.75 10.13 -2.19
N ASP A 58 31.02 11.22 -2.39
CA ASP A 58 30.19 11.81 -1.33
C ASP A 58 28.97 10.91 -1.01
N GLU A 59 28.69 10.71 0.29
CA GLU A 59 27.51 9.97 0.82
C GLU A 59 26.20 10.53 0.25
N PHE A 60 26.21 11.81 -0.12
CA PHE A 60 25.07 12.54 -0.65
C PHE A 60 24.91 12.48 -2.18
N LEU A 61 25.80 11.84 -2.95
CA LEU A 61 25.66 11.79 -4.41
C LEU A 61 24.36 11.10 -4.82
N PHE A 62 24.09 9.93 -4.24
CA PHE A 62 22.84 9.21 -4.50
C PHE A 62 21.64 10.04 -4.05
N ALA A 63 21.76 10.73 -2.91
CA ALA A 63 20.72 11.59 -2.37
C ALA A 63 20.38 12.76 -3.30
N LYS A 64 21.40 13.48 -3.77
CA LYS A 64 21.29 14.60 -4.73
C LYS A 64 20.70 14.14 -6.07
N LEU A 65 21.05 12.94 -6.53
CA LEU A 65 20.49 12.36 -7.77
C LEU A 65 19.00 12.04 -7.62
N VAL A 66 18.60 11.40 -6.52
CA VAL A 66 17.17 11.12 -6.24
C VAL A 66 16.41 12.43 -6.12
N PHE A 67 16.96 13.42 -5.41
CA PHE A 67 16.37 14.75 -5.27
C PHE A 67 16.22 15.46 -6.63
N PHE A 68 17.23 15.36 -7.51
CA PHE A 68 17.18 15.87 -8.88
C PHE A 68 16.02 15.27 -9.67
N ILE A 69 15.83 13.95 -9.61
CA ILE A 69 14.74 13.26 -10.30
C ILE A 69 13.38 13.73 -9.78
N LEU A 70 13.22 13.83 -8.45
CA LEU A 70 11.98 14.26 -7.82
C LEU A 70 11.62 15.70 -8.19
N ILE A 71 12.57 16.64 -8.07
CA ILE A 71 12.36 18.04 -8.45
C ILE A 71 12.05 18.14 -9.95
N SER A 72 12.81 17.44 -10.80
CA SER A 72 12.56 17.42 -12.25
C SER A 72 11.14 16.97 -12.56
N LEU A 73 10.65 15.92 -11.90
CA LEU A 73 9.31 15.41 -12.10
C LEU A 73 8.24 16.43 -11.67
N VAL A 74 8.38 17.03 -10.49
CA VAL A 74 7.42 18.02 -9.98
C VAL A 74 7.38 19.27 -10.86
N ILE A 75 8.55 19.79 -11.25
CA ILE A 75 8.64 20.96 -12.12
C ILE A 75 8.06 20.64 -13.50
N TYR A 76 8.41 19.49 -14.08
CA TYR A 76 7.89 19.06 -15.38
C TYR A 76 6.35 19.01 -15.38
N VAL A 77 5.76 18.31 -14.40
CA VAL A 77 4.30 18.17 -14.30
C VAL A 77 3.62 19.52 -14.08
N THR A 78 4.23 20.39 -13.27
CA THR A 78 3.69 21.74 -13.01
C THR A 78 3.72 22.62 -14.25
N ILE A 79 4.82 22.62 -15.01
CA ILE A 79 4.94 23.43 -16.23
C ILE A 79 4.06 22.88 -17.35
N ASP A 80 4.06 21.55 -17.55
CA ASP A 80 3.28 20.88 -18.61
C ASP A 80 1.77 21.09 -18.44
N LYS A 81 1.26 21.09 -17.19
CA LYS A 81 -0.17 21.31 -16.92
C LYS A 81 -0.66 22.74 -17.13
N ASN A 82 0.22 23.74 -17.00
CA ASN A 82 -0.20 25.14 -17.00
C ASN A 82 -0.26 25.79 -18.40
N ASN A 83 0.02 25.06 -19.48
CA ASN A 83 0.01 25.55 -20.86
C ASN A 83 0.82 26.84 -21.14
N PHE A 84 1.69 27.27 -20.22
CA PHE A 84 2.48 28.52 -20.34
C PHE A 84 3.34 28.58 -21.59
N PHE A 85 3.88 27.43 -22.03
CA PHE A 85 4.74 27.32 -23.21
C PHE A 85 4.03 26.65 -24.41
N GLY A 86 2.70 26.60 -24.38
CA GLY A 86 1.89 25.91 -25.39
C GLY A 86 2.26 24.43 -25.52
N ASN A 87 2.24 23.90 -26.74
CA ASN A 87 2.54 22.49 -27.02
C ASN A 87 4.05 22.22 -27.25
N ASN A 88 4.93 23.16 -26.93
CA ASN A 88 6.37 23.00 -27.16
C ASN A 88 7.04 22.25 -26.01
N LYS A 89 6.95 20.91 -26.06
CA LYS A 89 7.52 19.99 -25.06
C LYS A 89 9.04 20.10 -24.93
N THR A 90 9.75 20.58 -25.94
CA THR A 90 11.20 20.75 -25.91
C THR A 90 11.58 21.86 -24.94
N ILE A 91 10.90 23.01 -25.01
CA ILE A 91 11.13 24.14 -24.10
C ILE A 91 10.83 23.73 -22.65
N VAL A 92 9.72 23.03 -22.42
CA VAL A 92 9.34 22.53 -21.09
C VAL A 92 10.45 21.64 -20.50
N LYS A 93 11.02 20.73 -21.30
CA LYS A 93 12.12 19.86 -20.86
C LYS A 93 13.40 20.64 -20.54
N ILE A 94 13.79 21.59 -21.39
CA ILE A 94 14.99 22.42 -21.17
C ILE A 94 14.84 23.21 -19.88
N ILE A 95 13.71 23.91 -19.69
CA ILE A 95 13.45 24.70 -18.49
C ILE A 95 13.44 23.82 -17.25
N THR A 96 12.76 22.67 -17.30
CA THR A 96 12.74 21.71 -16.19
C THR A 96 14.16 21.29 -15.80
N LEU A 97 14.97 20.91 -16.78
CA LEU A 97 16.33 20.44 -16.55
C LEU A 97 17.22 21.55 -15.98
N THR A 98 17.15 22.76 -16.54
CA THR A 98 17.89 23.92 -16.02
C THR A 98 17.53 24.23 -14.58
N ILE A 99 16.24 24.32 -14.24
CA ILE A 99 15.81 24.63 -12.86
C ILE A 99 16.21 23.50 -11.91
N SER A 100 16.08 22.24 -12.33
CA SER A 100 16.40 21.09 -11.47
C SER A 100 17.90 20.97 -11.21
N ILE A 101 18.75 21.25 -12.21
CA ILE A 101 20.22 21.31 -12.02
C ILE A 101 20.56 22.44 -11.04
N LEU A 102 19.99 23.62 -11.21
CA LEU A 102 20.21 24.75 -10.30
C LEU A 102 19.77 24.40 -8.87
N ALA A 103 18.60 23.80 -8.71
CA ALA A 103 18.07 23.42 -7.41
C ALA A 103 18.99 22.44 -6.66
N VAL A 104 19.53 21.44 -7.36
CA VAL A 104 20.42 20.43 -6.76
C VAL A 104 21.83 20.95 -6.53
N ARG A 105 22.30 21.87 -7.37
CA ARG A 105 23.63 22.48 -7.22
C ARG A 105 23.69 23.41 -6.00
N PHE A 106 22.62 24.13 -5.71
CA PHE A 106 22.61 25.15 -4.67
C PHE A 106 21.93 24.72 -3.37
N ILE A 107 21.44 23.48 -3.26
CA ILE A 107 20.89 22.99 -1.99
C ILE A 107 22.02 22.65 -1.01
N PRO A 108 22.02 23.22 0.21
CA PRO A 108 22.96 22.85 1.26
C PRO A 108 22.76 21.39 1.71
N ASP A 109 23.85 20.70 2.05
CA ASP A 109 23.82 19.29 2.44
C ASP A 109 22.98 19.06 3.71
N GLU A 110 22.89 20.05 4.61
CA GLU A 110 22.05 19.97 5.81
C GLU A 110 20.56 19.86 5.46
N LEU A 111 20.10 20.55 4.41
CA LEU A 111 18.71 20.45 3.96
C LEU A 111 18.43 19.09 3.34
N ILE A 112 19.41 18.51 2.63
CA ILE A 112 19.31 17.13 2.13
C ILE A 112 19.19 16.18 3.32
N GLN A 113 20.06 16.28 4.33
CA GLN A 113 20.00 15.43 5.52
C GLN A 113 18.64 15.49 6.22
N VAL A 114 18.03 16.68 6.33
CA VAL A 114 16.68 16.82 6.93
C VAL A 114 15.62 16.07 6.12
N VAL A 115 15.66 16.17 4.79
CA VAL A 115 14.75 15.44 3.91
C VAL A 115 14.95 13.92 4.07
N PHE A 116 16.21 13.48 4.09
CA PHE A 116 16.55 12.07 4.27
C PHE A 116 16.16 11.55 5.65
N LEU A 117 16.27 12.35 6.70
CA LEU A 117 15.84 11.96 8.04
C LEU A 117 14.35 11.60 8.07
N GLN A 118 13.50 12.35 7.35
CA GLN A 118 12.07 12.05 7.25
C GLN A 118 11.82 10.74 6.49
N TYR A 119 12.51 10.54 5.37
CA TYR A 119 12.38 9.31 4.59
C TYR A 119 12.93 8.08 5.31
N SER A 120 14.04 8.22 6.02
CA SER A 120 14.60 7.17 6.88
C SER A 120 13.64 6.82 8.00
N THR A 121 13.03 7.83 8.64
CA THR A 121 11.99 7.61 9.67
C THR A 121 10.79 6.89 9.09
N LEU A 122 10.32 7.28 7.89
CA LEU A 122 9.22 6.59 7.20
C LEU A 122 9.61 5.16 6.82
N GLY A 123 10.82 4.93 6.32
CA GLY A 123 11.33 3.62 5.96
C GLY A 123 11.39 2.68 7.18
N VAL A 124 11.92 3.17 8.30
CA VAL A 124 11.93 2.44 9.57
C VAL A 124 10.51 2.17 10.05
N ALA A 125 9.63 3.18 10.03
CA ALA A 125 8.23 3.02 10.42
C ALA A 125 7.52 1.97 9.56
N VAL A 126 7.65 2.02 8.24
CA VAL A 126 7.04 1.02 7.34
C VAL A 126 7.64 -0.36 7.57
N GLY A 127 8.97 -0.48 7.65
CA GLY A 127 9.65 -1.76 7.89
C GLY A 127 9.24 -2.41 9.20
N MET A 128 8.85 -1.60 10.18
CA MET A 128 8.41 -2.05 11.50
C MET A 128 6.91 -2.33 11.57
N PHE A 129 6.07 -1.40 11.09
CA PHE A 129 4.62 -1.54 11.16
C PHE A 129 4.08 -2.55 10.15
N LEU A 130 4.71 -2.72 9.00
CA LEU A 130 4.20 -3.62 7.96
C LEU A 130 4.17 -5.08 8.44
N PRO A 131 5.26 -5.67 8.98
CA PRO A 131 5.21 -7.02 9.55
C PRO A 131 4.21 -7.14 10.69
N PHE A 132 4.09 -6.11 11.54
CA PHE A 132 3.13 -6.08 12.65
C PHE A 132 1.68 -6.13 12.15
N ILE A 133 1.34 -5.28 11.18
CA ILE A 133 0.00 -5.23 10.56
C ILE A 133 -0.29 -6.55 9.85
N THR A 134 0.68 -7.11 9.12
CA THR A 134 0.53 -8.42 8.46
C THR A 134 0.22 -9.51 9.48
N MET A 135 0.96 -9.57 10.59
CA MET A 135 0.72 -10.55 11.64
C MET A 135 -0.63 -10.33 12.33
N LEU A 136 -1.00 -9.08 12.60
CA LEU A 136 -2.29 -8.71 13.16
C LEU A 136 -3.44 -9.22 12.30
N PHE A 137 -3.39 -8.95 10.99
CA PHE A 137 -4.38 -9.43 10.03
C PHE A 137 -4.40 -10.95 9.98
N PHE A 138 -3.25 -11.60 9.87
CA PHE A 138 -3.17 -13.06 9.77
C PHE A 138 -3.79 -13.74 10.99
N LEU A 139 -3.45 -13.30 12.20
CA LEU A 139 -3.96 -13.92 13.43
C LEU A 139 -5.46 -13.68 13.65
N HIS A 140 -5.99 -12.53 13.22
CA HIS A 140 -7.38 -12.16 13.50
C HIS A 140 -8.36 -12.53 12.39
N GLN A 141 -7.90 -12.65 11.15
CA GLN A 141 -8.72 -13.18 10.05
C GLN A 141 -8.74 -14.70 10.03
N SER A 142 -7.71 -15.36 10.54
CA SER A 142 -7.75 -16.81 10.69
C SER A 142 -8.79 -17.18 11.74
N GLU A 143 -9.61 -18.21 11.48
CA GLU A 143 -10.60 -18.76 12.42
C GLU A 143 -9.95 -19.50 13.62
N LEU A 144 -8.77 -19.06 14.02
CA LEU A 144 -7.98 -19.64 15.10
C LEU A 144 -8.58 -19.26 16.45
N GLY A 145 -8.60 -20.24 17.35
CA GLY A 145 -8.98 -20.01 18.74
C GLY A 145 -8.02 -19.06 19.49
N PRO A 146 -8.37 -18.67 20.73
CA PRO A 146 -7.58 -17.71 21.51
C PRO A 146 -6.14 -18.16 21.81
N LEU A 147 -5.92 -19.47 21.96
CA LEU A 147 -4.63 -20.03 22.32
C LEU A 147 -3.60 -19.92 21.18
N PRO A 148 -3.88 -20.40 19.94
CA PRO A 148 -2.98 -20.18 18.80
C PRO A 148 -2.64 -18.72 18.52
N ARG A 149 -3.59 -17.78 18.71
CA ARG A 149 -3.33 -16.35 18.50
C ARG A 149 -2.34 -15.79 19.52
N LYS A 150 -2.49 -16.14 20.80
CA LYS A 150 -1.53 -15.77 21.85
C LYS A 150 -0.15 -16.34 21.58
N ILE A 151 -0.05 -17.59 21.12
CA ILE A 151 1.21 -18.21 20.73
C ILE A 151 1.81 -17.46 19.53
N GLY A 152 1.00 -17.07 18.54
CA GLY A 152 1.44 -16.26 17.40
C GLY A 152 2.03 -14.91 17.82
N TRP A 153 1.33 -14.18 18.70
CA TRP A 153 1.84 -12.91 19.24
C TRP A 153 3.11 -13.10 20.08
N PHE A 154 3.20 -14.18 20.86
CA PHE A 154 4.40 -14.51 21.61
C PHE A 154 5.59 -14.78 20.69
N LEU A 155 5.43 -15.63 19.67
CA LEU A 155 6.48 -15.93 18.70
C LEU A 155 6.92 -14.69 17.92
N TYR A 156 5.95 -13.85 17.51
CA TYR A 156 6.25 -12.57 16.87
C TYR A 156 6.99 -11.61 17.80
N GLY A 157 6.60 -11.54 19.07
CA GLY A 157 7.30 -10.73 20.07
C GLY A 157 8.74 -11.19 20.30
N VAL A 158 8.97 -12.50 20.39
CA VAL A 158 10.32 -13.07 20.56
C VAL A 158 11.18 -12.81 19.32
N SER A 159 10.65 -13.01 18.10
CA SER A 159 11.41 -12.72 16.88
C SER A 159 11.71 -11.23 16.72
N TYR A 160 10.76 -10.37 17.08
CA TYR A 160 10.96 -8.92 17.11
C TYR A 160 12.05 -8.52 18.11
N LEU A 161 12.02 -9.08 19.33
CA LEU A 161 13.05 -8.83 20.35
C LEU A 161 14.43 -9.34 19.91
N ALA A 162 14.49 -10.48 19.22
CA ALA A 162 15.75 -10.98 18.66
C ALA A 162 16.32 -9.99 17.65
N ILE A 163 15.52 -9.55 16.67
CA ILE A 163 15.93 -8.52 15.69
C ILE A 163 16.35 -7.24 16.41
N PHE A 164 15.56 -6.79 17.39
CA PHE A 164 15.86 -5.60 18.17
C PHE A 164 17.20 -5.74 18.91
N SER A 165 17.48 -6.88 19.53
CA SER A 165 18.75 -7.09 20.25
C SER A 165 19.97 -7.02 19.35
N TYR A 166 19.89 -7.54 18.12
CA TYR A 166 20.96 -7.42 17.13
C TYR A 166 21.11 -6.00 16.60
N THR A 167 20.00 -5.29 16.41
CA THR A 167 20.04 -3.94 15.81
C THR A 167 20.33 -2.85 16.85
N TYR A 168 19.98 -3.06 18.13
CA TYR A 168 20.10 -2.07 19.20
C TYR A 168 21.56 -1.70 19.52
N ILE A 169 22.48 -2.64 19.32
CA ILE A 169 23.92 -2.42 19.56
C ILE A 169 24.47 -1.39 18.55
N ASP A 170 23.94 -1.36 17.33
CA ASP A 170 24.41 -0.48 16.25
C ASP A 170 23.58 0.82 16.15
N LEU A 171 22.39 0.87 16.76
CA LEU A 171 21.49 2.02 16.70
C LEU A 171 21.66 2.94 17.92
N THR A 172 22.60 3.89 17.85
CA THR A 172 22.67 4.99 18.82
C THR A 172 21.65 6.09 18.50
N GLY A 173 20.85 6.52 19.49
CA GLY A 173 20.01 7.73 19.40
C GLY A 173 18.51 7.49 19.13
N MET A 174 17.88 8.42 18.38
CA MET A 174 16.42 8.48 18.20
C MET A 174 15.78 7.22 17.60
N ALA A 175 16.54 6.44 16.83
CA ALA A 175 16.05 5.20 16.23
C ALA A 175 15.64 4.16 17.30
N GLY A 176 16.29 4.14 18.46
CA GLY A 176 15.95 3.22 19.55
C GLY A 176 14.52 3.42 20.08
N TYR A 177 14.03 4.67 20.11
CA TYR A 177 12.66 4.95 20.56
C TYR A 177 11.60 4.35 19.64
N ILE A 178 11.87 4.30 18.33
CA ILE A 178 10.93 3.72 17.36
C ILE A 178 10.72 2.24 17.68
N TYR A 179 11.77 1.48 17.96
CA TYR A 179 11.63 0.07 18.33
C TYR A 179 10.89 -0.15 19.65
N TRP A 180 11.06 0.74 20.63
CA TRP A 180 10.27 0.71 21.87
C TRP A 180 8.77 0.88 21.61
N THR A 181 8.37 1.70 20.64
CA THR A 181 6.95 1.80 20.25
C THR A 181 6.40 0.50 19.66
N GLY A 182 7.27 -0.33 19.07
CA GLY A 182 6.89 -1.63 18.51
C GLY A 182 6.70 -2.68 19.58
N ILE A 183 7.62 -2.72 20.54
CA ILE A 183 7.46 -3.55 21.74
C ILE A 183 6.16 -3.18 22.44
N ALA A 184 5.88 -1.88 22.60
CA ALA A 184 4.62 -1.40 23.18
C ALA A 184 3.40 -1.84 22.35
N GLY A 185 3.46 -1.74 21.01
CA GLY A 185 2.41 -2.19 20.10
C GLY A 185 2.16 -3.70 20.17
N ILE A 186 3.22 -4.50 20.23
CA ILE A 186 3.15 -5.97 20.39
C ILE A 186 2.57 -6.33 21.75
N ALA A 187 3.04 -5.69 22.82
CA ALA A 187 2.51 -5.90 24.16
C ALA A 187 1.01 -5.54 24.20
N MET A 188 0.62 -4.41 23.62
CA MET A 188 -0.79 -4.01 23.50
C MET A 188 -1.60 -5.07 22.72
N ALA A 189 -1.12 -5.52 21.57
CA ALA A 189 -1.80 -6.54 20.78
C ALA A 189 -1.94 -7.87 21.54
N PHE A 190 -0.93 -8.25 22.32
CA PHE A 190 -0.94 -9.45 23.15
C PHE A 190 -1.94 -9.36 24.30
N PHE A 191 -1.96 -8.24 25.05
CA PHE A 191 -2.87 -8.05 26.19
C PHE A 191 -4.31 -7.80 25.77
N PHE A 192 -4.53 -7.09 24.66
CA PHE A 192 -5.85 -6.71 24.16
C PHE A 192 -6.38 -7.62 23.03
N ASP A 193 -5.79 -8.81 22.80
CA ASP A 193 -6.18 -9.77 21.75
C ASP A 193 -7.70 -9.97 21.65
N ARG A 194 -8.37 -10.16 22.79
CA ARG A 194 -9.82 -10.39 22.82
C ARG A 194 -10.63 -9.20 22.30
N GLN A 195 -10.19 -7.97 22.61
CA GLN A 195 -10.88 -6.75 22.20
C GLN A 195 -10.66 -6.49 20.71
N ILE A 196 -9.43 -6.70 20.24
CA ILE A 196 -9.07 -6.58 18.82
C ILE A 196 -9.88 -7.61 18.01
N HIS A 197 -9.91 -8.87 18.44
CA HIS A 197 -10.69 -9.91 17.76
C HIS A 197 -12.20 -9.62 17.76
N ALA A 198 -12.76 -9.08 18.84
CA ALA A 198 -14.16 -8.65 18.85
C ALA A 198 -14.44 -7.53 17.83
N ALA A 199 -13.51 -6.59 17.66
CA ALA A 199 -13.62 -5.55 16.65
C ALA A 199 -13.63 -6.14 15.23
N PHE A 200 -12.73 -7.09 14.92
CA PHE A 200 -12.70 -7.77 13.62
C PHE A 200 -13.92 -8.68 13.38
N GLY A 201 -14.38 -9.41 14.40
CA GLY A 201 -15.57 -10.26 14.29
C GLY A 201 -16.87 -9.49 14.06
N SER A 202 -16.94 -8.23 14.49
CA SER A 202 -18.10 -7.37 14.20
C SER A 202 -18.23 -7.03 12.71
N VAL A 203 -17.11 -6.96 11.98
CA VAL A 203 -17.08 -6.69 10.53
C VAL A 203 -17.56 -7.91 9.74
N SER A 204 -17.05 -9.10 10.05
CA SER A 204 -17.49 -10.34 9.39
C SER A 204 -18.95 -10.69 9.72
N LEU A 205 -19.42 -10.42 10.95
CA LEU A 205 -20.83 -10.56 11.31
C LEU A 205 -21.72 -9.57 10.56
N GLN A 206 -21.26 -8.33 10.33
CA GLN A 206 -22.00 -7.36 9.51
C GLN A 206 -22.07 -7.80 8.04
N GLU A 207 -20.98 -8.33 7.49
CA GLU A 207 -20.95 -8.87 6.12
C GLU A 207 -21.86 -10.10 5.98
N ALA A 208 -21.79 -11.04 6.92
CA ALA A 208 -22.69 -12.20 6.95
C ALA A 208 -24.15 -11.77 7.08
N LYS A 209 -24.46 -10.83 7.98
CA LYS A 209 -25.80 -10.27 8.15
C LYS A 209 -26.30 -9.60 6.87
N ARG A 210 -25.47 -8.81 6.18
CA ARG A 210 -25.80 -8.20 4.88
C ARG A 210 -26.07 -9.27 3.81
N GLY A 211 -25.30 -10.36 3.80
CA GLY A 211 -25.55 -11.51 2.92
C GLY A 211 -26.91 -12.16 3.18
N PHE A 212 -27.24 -12.44 4.45
CA PHE A 212 -28.54 -12.99 4.84
C PHE A 212 -29.71 -12.05 4.54
N GLU A 213 -29.56 -10.75 4.78
CA GLU A 213 -30.59 -9.76 4.47
C GLU A 213 -30.81 -9.63 2.95
N SER A 214 -29.76 -9.70 2.14
CA SER A 214 -29.86 -9.74 0.67
C SER A 214 -30.56 -11.01 0.19
N GLN A 215 -30.26 -12.17 0.77
CA GLN A 215 -30.92 -13.43 0.40
C GLN A 215 -32.39 -13.43 0.82
N ARG A 216 -32.69 -12.92 2.02
CA ARG A 216 -34.06 -12.76 2.53
C ARG A 216 -34.86 -11.77 1.69
N TYR A 217 -34.25 -10.68 1.23
CA TYR A 217 -34.86 -9.75 0.27
C TYR A 217 -35.25 -10.46 -1.03
N ALA A 218 -34.33 -11.25 -1.61
CA ALA A 218 -34.60 -11.99 -2.84
C ALA A 218 -35.73 -13.03 -2.68
N ASP A 219 -35.80 -13.75 -1.55
CA ASP A 219 -36.89 -14.72 -1.30
C ASP A 219 -38.25 -14.01 -1.16
N ILE A 220 -38.31 -12.90 -0.41
CA ILE A 220 -39.54 -12.14 -0.23
C ILE A 220 -40.00 -11.53 -1.57
N GLN A 221 -39.07 -10.99 -2.36
CA GLN A 221 -39.37 -10.46 -3.69
C GLN A 221 -39.95 -11.56 -4.60
N THR A 222 -39.31 -12.74 -4.63
CA THR A 222 -39.80 -13.90 -5.40
C THR A 222 -41.21 -14.33 -4.98
N ARG A 223 -41.51 -14.30 -3.67
CA ARG A 223 -42.86 -14.59 -3.16
C ARG A 223 -43.89 -13.55 -3.60
N ILE A 224 -43.53 -12.26 -3.58
CA ILE A 224 -44.39 -11.17 -4.05
C ILE A 224 -44.68 -11.35 -5.55
N ASP A 225 -43.66 -11.65 -6.34
CA ASP A 225 -43.78 -11.85 -7.78
C ASP A 225 -44.70 -13.04 -8.08
N ASN A 226 -44.49 -14.19 -7.41
CA ASN A 226 -45.37 -15.36 -7.53
C ASN A 226 -46.83 -15.06 -7.17
N ILE A 227 -47.07 -14.35 -6.06
CA ILE A 227 -48.43 -13.94 -5.67
C ILE A 227 -49.03 -12.99 -6.70
N SER A 228 -48.24 -12.07 -7.27
CA SER A 228 -48.69 -11.16 -8.32
C SER A 228 -49.10 -11.91 -9.59
N THR A 229 -48.31 -12.91 -10.01
CA THR A 229 -48.64 -13.77 -11.16
C THR A 229 -49.93 -14.55 -10.91
N GLN A 230 -50.12 -15.08 -9.70
CA GLN A 230 -51.38 -15.76 -9.31
C GLN A 230 -52.58 -14.81 -9.32
N LEU A 231 -52.42 -13.57 -8.85
CA LEU A 231 -53.50 -12.56 -8.88
C LEU A 231 -53.86 -12.12 -10.30
N SER A 232 -52.88 -12.10 -11.21
CA SER A 232 -53.06 -11.74 -12.63
C SER A 232 -53.68 -12.85 -13.48
N SER A 233 -53.63 -14.12 -13.07
CA SER A 233 -54.18 -15.25 -13.86
C SER A 233 -55.71 -15.33 -13.91
N GLY A 234 -56.42 -14.42 -13.24
CA GLY A 234 -57.83 -14.11 -13.48
C GLY A 234 -58.87 -15.11 -12.95
N ASN A 235 -58.53 -16.38 -12.73
CA ASN A 235 -59.46 -17.45 -12.37
C ASN A 235 -59.41 -17.86 -10.88
N LEU A 236 -59.39 -16.90 -9.97
CA LEU A 236 -59.37 -17.16 -8.53
C LEU A 236 -60.71 -16.84 -7.86
N PRO A 237 -61.24 -17.72 -6.99
CA PRO A 237 -62.38 -17.39 -6.15
C PRO A 237 -62.12 -16.11 -5.33
N TYR A 238 -63.15 -15.29 -5.13
CA TYR A 238 -63.04 -14.01 -4.42
C TYR A 238 -62.35 -14.14 -3.04
N SER A 239 -62.70 -15.18 -2.27
CA SER A 239 -62.10 -15.46 -0.97
C SER A 239 -60.60 -15.78 -1.04
N VAL A 240 -60.14 -16.41 -2.12
CA VAL A 240 -58.73 -16.72 -2.36
C VAL A 240 -57.98 -15.45 -2.77
N ARG A 241 -58.59 -14.63 -3.63
CA ARG A 241 -58.03 -13.34 -4.06
C ARG A 241 -57.75 -12.40 -2.89
N VAL A 242 -58.73 -12.21 -2.01
CA VAL A 242 -58.61 -11.36 -0.81
C VAL A 242 -57.50 -11.87 0.12
N ASN A 243 -57.36 -13.18 0.28
CA ASN A 243 -56.28 -13.76 1.08
C ASN A 243 -54.89 -13.55 0.48
N LEU A 244 -54.76 -13.66 -0.85
CA LEU A 244 -53.51 -13.41 -1.56
C LEU A 244 -53.11 -11.93 -1.52
N GLU A 245 -54.05 -11.00 -1.68
CA GLU A 245 -53.80 -9.56 -1.54
C GLU A 245 -53.32 -9.21 -0.13
N LYS A 246 -53.94 -9.79 0.92
CA LYS A 246 -53.48 -9.62 2.31
C LYS A 246 -52.06 -10.15 2.51
N ARG A 247 -51.74 -11.32 1.96
CA ARG A 247 -50.38 -11.90 2.02
C ARG A 247 -49.36 -11.05 1.27
N LYS A 248 -49.72 -10.53 0.09
CA LYS A 248 -48.87 -9.61 -0.69
C LYS A 248 -48.56 -8.36 0.12
N ALA A 249 -49.58 -7.69 0.67
CA ALA A 249 -49.40 -6.49 1.48
C ALA A 249 -48.55 -6.74 2.74
N TYR A 250 -48.67 -7.93 3.35
CA TYR A 250 -47.81 -8.36 4.45
C TYR A 250 -46.33 -8.45 4.01
N PHE A 251 -46.05 -9.14 2.90
CA PHE A 251 -44.69 -9.28 2.40
C PHE A 251 -44.07 -7.96 1.92
N GLU A 252 -44.84 -7.09 1.27
CA GLU A 252 -44.39 -5.74 0.89
C GLU A 252 -44.01 -4.90 2.10
N LYS A 253 -44.79 -4.97 3.19
CA LYS A 253 -44.47 -4.29 4.45
C LYS A 253 -43.20 -4.85 5.10
N GLU A 254 -42.96 -6.16 5.00
CA GLU A 254 -41.74 -6.78 5.51
C GLU A 254 -40.52 -6.44 4.67
N LEU A 255 -40.65 -6.36 3.35
CA LEU A 255 -39.61 -5.92 2.42
C LEU A 255 -39.21 -4.46 2.66
N LEU A 256 -40.19 -3.58 2.91
CA LEU A 256 -39.95 -2.19 3.31
C LEU A 256 -39.17 -2.05 4.63
N LYS A 257 -39.31 -3.00 5.56
CA LYS A 257 -38.52 -2.99 6.81
C LYS A 257 -37.06 -3.35 6.53
N ILE A 258 -36.83 -4.33 5.65
CA ILE A 258 -35.47 -4.77 5.27
C ILE A 258 -34.76 -3.69 4.44
N MET A 259 -35.47 -3.02 3.52
CA MET A 259 -34.90 -1.89 2.77
C MET A 259 -34.47 -0.71 3.67
N LYS A 260 -35.12 -0.53 4.82
CA LYS A 260 -34.74 0.50 5.79
C LYS A 260 -33.57 0.10 6.70
N SER A 261 -33.21 -1.19 6.75
CA SER A 261 -32.11 -1.70 7.57
C SER A 261 -30.78 -1.89 6.81
N LEU A 262 -30.84 -1.91 5.49
CA LEU A 262 -29.70 -1.94 4.56
C LEU A 262 -29.00 -0.58 4.47
#